data_AF-A0AAN7IHH1-F1
#
_entry.id   AF-A0AAN7IHH1-F1
#
_cell.length_a   1.000
_cell.length_b   1.000
_cell.length_c   1.000
_cell.angle_alpha   90.00
_cell.angle_beta   90.00
_cell.angle_gamma   90.00
#
_symmetry.space_group_name_H-M   'P 1'
#
loop_
_entity.id
_entity.type
_entity.pdbx_description
1 polymer ?
#
loop_
_entity_poly.entity_id
_entity_poly.type
_entity_poly.pdbx_seq_one_letter_code
_entity_poly.pdbx_strand_id
1 'polypeptide(L)'
;MRKEDKKLSKTNDATEAHLVAGLLGVESGQDAVIRAYLYEHAKEIVSPYGITVGEFTNRFLELRDRLGHQGHKDEGLVVPLAEGAEGKINGNVLAGDVDSVAFDRTAEEILRIVYGSGDEKKPSGFYPKGGNGRIARSHLL
;
A
#
# COMPACT_ATOMS: atom_id res chain seq x y z
N MET A 1 -37.29 30.87 13.30
CA MET A 1 -36.73 30.64 11.94
C MET A 1 -35.49 31.53 11.75
N ARG A 2 -34.28 31.01 11.99
CA ARG A 2 -33.03 31.56 11.45
C ARG A 2 -32.15 30.39 11.04
N LYS A 3 -31.86 30.38 9.73
CA LYS A 3 -31.12 29.34 9.01
C LYS A 3 -29.63 29.68 9.10
N GLU A 4 -28.89 29.22 10.11
CA GLU A 4 -27.42 29.41 10.09
C GLU A 4 -26.59 28.15 10.40
N ASP A 5 -27.12 27.10 11.02
CA ASP A 5 -26.27 25.94 11.41
C ASP A 5 -26.43 24.71 10.51
N LYS A 6 -26.22 24.88 9.20
CA LYS A 6 -25.97 23.73 8.32
C LYS A 6 -25.11 24.10 7.11
N LYS A 7 -23.93 24.66 7.36
CA LYS A 7 -22.84 24.61 6.36
C LYS A 7 -22.17 23.23 6.42
N LEU A 8 -22.93 22.21 5.98
CA LEU A 8 -22.33 20.95 5.55
C LEU A 8 -21.39 21.33 4.40
N SER A 9 -20.09 21.13 4.55
CA SER A 9 -19.11 21.42 3.50
C SER A 9 -19.46 20.61 2.27
N LYS A 10 -20.06 21.26 1.25
CA LYS A 10 -20.19 20.69 -0.09
C LYS A 10 -18.77 20.53 -0.62
N THR A 11 -18.31 19.29 -0.71
CA THR A 11 -16.94 18.91 -1.03
C THR A 11 -16.63 19.08 -2.51
N ASN A 12 -15.35 19.30 -2.78
CA ASN A 12 -14.70 19.41 -4.07
C ASN A 12 -14.53 18.03 -4.74
N ASP A 13 -15.59 17.22 -4.77
CA ASP A 13 -15.52 15.78 -5.10
C ASP A 13 -14.85 15.51 -6.46
N ALA A 14 -15.20 16.29 -7.49
CA ALA A 14 -14.60 16.16 -8.82
C ALA A 14 -13.11 16.56 -8.88
N THR A 15 -12.66 17.53 -8.06
CA THR A 15 -11.25 17.95 -8.03
C THR A 15 -10.40 16.97 -7.23
N GLU A 16 -10.94 16.47 -6.11
CA GLU A 16 -10.30 15.44 -5.30
C GLU A 16 -10.18 14.13 -6.08
N ALA A 17 -11.25 13.70 -6.76
CA ALA A 17 -11.22 12.54 -7.64
C ALA A 17 -10.22 12.70 -8.80
N HIS A 18 -10.14 13.88 -9.40
CA HIS A 18 -9.17 14.15 -10.47
C HIS A 18 -7.72 14.06 -9.96
N LEU A 19 -7.44 14.64 -8.79
CA LEU A 19 -6.11 14.56 -8.17
C LEU A 19 -5.74 13.11 -7.82
N VAL A 20 -6.66 12.37 -7.17
CA VAL A 20 -6.43 10.97 -6.81
C VAL A 20 -6.19 10.12 -8.05
N ALA A 21 -6.99 10.26 -9.10
CA ALA A 21 -6.81 9.53 -10.35
C ALA A 21 -5.46 9.84 -11.02
N GLY A 22 -5.05 11.12 -11.02
CA GLY A 22 -3.76 11.54 -11.56
C GLY A 22 -2.56 10.97 -10.80
N LEU A 23 -2.63 10.96 -9.46
CA LEU A 23 -1.59 10.36 -8.62
C LEU A 23 -1.56 8.84 -8.75
N LEU A 24 -2.72 8.19 -8.70
CA LEU A 24 -2.84 6.73 -8.79
C LEU A 24 -2.19 6.16 -10.05
N GLY A 25 -2.41 6.79 -11.21
CA GLY A 25 -1.82 6.32 -12.47
C GLY A 25 -0.28 6.33 -12.46
N VAL A 26 0.32 7.34 -11.84
CA VAL A 26 1.79 7.45 -11.72
C VAL A 26 2.33 6.42 -10.74
N GLU A 27 1.72 6.31 -9.56
CA GLU A 27 2.14 5.39 -8.50
C GLU A 27 1.99 3.92 -8.94
N SER A 28 0.88 3.55 -9.58
CA SER A 28 0.67 2.19 -10.11
C SER A 28 1.70 1.83 -11.20
N GLY A 29 2.08 2.80 -12.04
CA GLY A 29 3.12 2.59 -13.05
C GLY A 29 4.49 2.33 -12.42
N GLN A 30 4.84 3.05 -11.35
CA GLN A 30 6.08 2.84 -10.62
C GLN A 30 6.10 1.49 -9.91
N ASP A 31 5.00 1.10 -9.24
CA ASP A 31 4.88 -0.21 -8.58
C ASP A 31 5.08 -1.35 -9.59
N ALA A 32 4.42 -1.28 -10.75
CA ALA A 32 4.54 -2.29 -11.81
C ALA A 32 5.99 -2.45 -12.31
N VAL A 33 6.70 -1.34 -12.55
CA VAL A 33 8.11 -1.37 -13.00
C VAL A 33 9.01 -1.99 -11.94
N ILE A 34 8.85 -1.60 -10.67
CA ILE A 34 9.65 -2.13 -9.56
C ILE A 34 9.36 -3.63 -9.37
N ARG A 35 8.09 -4.03 -9.34
CA ARG A 35 7.70 -5.44 -9.22
C ARG A 35 8.20 -6.29 -10.39
N ALA A 36 8.16 -5.78 -11.61
CA ALA A 36 8.71 -6.48 -12.78
C ALA A 36 10.22 -6.72 -12.62
N TYR A 37 10.96 -5.71 -12.18
CA TYR A 37 12.39 -5.83 -11.93
C TYR A 37 12.71 -6.84 -10.82
N LEU A 38 11.98 -6.77 -9.70
CA LEU A 38 12.12 -7.74 -8.61
C LEU A 38 11.75 -9.16 -9.04
N TYR A 39 10.73 -9.32 -9.89
CA TYR A 39 10.31 -10.61 -10.43
C TYR A 39 11.39 -11.24 -11.31
N GLU A 40 12.01 -10.45 -12.19
CA GLU A 40 13.12 -10.90 -13.04
C GLU A 40 14.29 -11.44 -12.20
N HIS A 41 14.58 -10.77 -11.07
CA HIS A 41 15.69 -11.11 -10.17
C HIS A 41 15.25 -12.00 -8.99
N ALA A 42 14.02 -12.52 -8.98
CA ALA A 42 13.42 -13.15 -7.80
C ALA A 42 14.22 -14.34 -7.23
N LYS A 43 15.04 -14.99 -8.04
CA LYS A 43 15.89 -16.13 -7.66
C LYS A 43 17.30 -15.75 -7.21
N GLU A 44 17.69 -14.50 -7.38
CA GLU A 44 19.01 -14.01 -6.97
C GLU A 44 19.11 -13.94 -5.45
N ILE A 45 20.28 -14.26 -4.91
CA ILE A 45 20.54 -14.24 -3.47
C ILE A 45 20.93 -12.83 -3.03
N VAL A 46 20.20 -12.31 -2.04
CA VAL A 46 20.49 -11.02 -1.40
C VAL A 46 21.58 -11.23 -0.36
N SER A 47 22.80 -10.79 -0.66
CA SER A 47 23.91 -10.75 0.30
C SER A 47 23.72 -9.60 1.31
N PRO A 48 24.03 -9.76 2.60
CA PRO A 48 24.60 -10.94 3.27
C PRO A 48 23.55 -11.91 3.83
N TYR A 49 22.26 -11.71 3.52
CA TYR A 49 21.15 -12.37 4.21
C TYR A 49 20.95 -13.84 3.82
N GLY A 50 21.48 -14.26 2.66
CA GLY A 50 21.40 -15.66 2.21
C GLY A 50 20.00 -16.12 1.79
N ILE A 51 19.07 -15.17 1.58
CA ILE A 51 17.72 -15.40 1.07
C ILE A 51 17.57 -14.81 -0.33
N THR A 52 16.60 -15.30 -1.11
CA THR A 52 16.38 -14.78 -2.46
C THR A 52 15.67 -13.41 -2.45
N VAL A 53 15.74 -12.67 -3.55
CA VAL A 53 14.94 -11.45 -3.75
C VAL A 53 13.45 -11.71 -3.59
N GLY A 54 12.95 -12.84 -4.10
CA GLY A 54 11.56 -13.25 -3.93
C GLY A 54 11.17 -13.48 -2.48
N GLU A 55 11.99 -14.22 -1.73
CA GLU A 55 11.79 -14.44 -0.29
C GLU A 55 11.86 -13.13 0.50
N PHE A 56 12.82 -12.27 0.17
CA PHE A 56 12.95 -10.96 0.80
C PHE A 56 11.69 -10.11 0.56
N THR A 57 11.19 -10.11 -0.66
CA THR A 57 9.97 -9.39 -1.05
C THR A 57 8.76 -9.92 -0.28
N ASN A 58 8.57 -11.24 -0.23
CA ASN A 58 7.47 -11.86 0.51
C ASN A 58 7.50 -11.48 2.00
N ARG A 59 8.67 -11.52 2.66
CA ARG A 59 8.81 -11.10 4.06
C ARG A 59 8.48 -9.63 4.29
N PHE A 60 8.82 -8.76 3.33
CA PHE A 60 8.49 -7.35 3.41
C PHE A 60 6.97 -7.12 3.30
N LEU A 61 6.30 -7.89 2.44
CA LEU A 61 4.86 -7.84 2.26
C LEU A 61 4.12 -8.37 3.49
N GLU A 62 4.55 -9.51 4.06
CA GLU A 62 4.05 -10.02 5.34
C GLU A 62 4.21 -9.02 6.49
N LEU A 63 5.34 -8.29 6.52
CA LEU A 63 5.56 -7.22 7.48
C LEU A 63 4.55 -6.10 7.31
N ARG A 64 4.26 -5.70 6.06
CA ARG A 64 3.34 -4.62 5.73
C ARG A 64 1.89 -4.99 6.11
N ASP A 65 1.45 -6.20 5.82
CA ASP A 65 0.15 -6.71 6.26
C ASP A 65 0.04 -6.76 7.80
N ARG A 66 1.09 -7.27 8.47
CA ARG A 66 1.14 -7.33 9.93
C ARG A 66 1.05 -5.94 10.58
N LEU A 67 1.73 -4.95 10.04
CA LEU A 67 1.67 -3.58 10.54
C LEU A 67 0.35 -2.89 10.18
N GLY A 68 -0.26 -3.25 9.04
CA GLY A 68 -1.55 -2.71 8.60
C GLY A 68 -2.74 -3.15 9.46
N HIS A 69 -2.63 -4.28 10.18
CA HIS A 69 -3.70 -4.87 11.01
C HIS A 69 -4.93 -5.38 10.24
N GLN A 70 -4.95 -5.38 8.91
CA GLN A 70 -6.09 -5.90 8.13
C GLN A 70 -5.66 -6.83 7.00
N GLY A 71 -5.71 -8.13 7.29
CA GLY A 71 -5.77 -9.18 6.27
C GLY A 71 -4.56 -9.28 5.35
N HIS A 72 -4.68 -10.17 4.36
CA HIS A 72 -3.71 -10.32 3.27
C HIS A 72 -4.07 -9.32 2.16
N LYS A 73 -3.40 -8.17 2.14
CA LYS A 73 -3.54 -7.15 1.09
C LYS A 73 -2.29 -7.03 0.23
N ASP A 74 -1.24 -7.78 0.58
CA ASP A 74 0.03 -7.78 -0.10
C ASP A 74 0.44 -9.16 -0.58
N GLU A 75 0.25 -9.36 -1.87
CA GLU A 75 0.65 -10.59 -2.49
C GLU A 75 2.10 -10.53 -2.99
N GLY A 76 2.80 -11.65 -2.78
CA GLY A 76 4.16 -11.90 -3.24
C GLY A 76 4.31 -11.80 -4.76
N LEU A 77 5.56 -11.75 -5.24
CA LEU A 77 5.87 -11.73 -6.68
C LEU A 77 5.41 -13.00 -7.41
N VAL A 78 5.29 -14.10 -6.66
CA VAL A 78 4.76 -15.38 -7.11
C VAL A 78 3.70 -15.82 -6.12
N VAL A 79 2.50 -16.11 -6.61
CA VAL A 79 1.35 -16.56 -5.82
C VAL A 79 0.94 -17.98 -6.26
N PRO A 80 0.19 -18.73 -5.43
CA PRO A 80 -0.49 -19.94 -5.88
C PRO A 80 -1.30 -19.69 -7.16
N LEU A 81 -1.36 -20.69 -8.05
CA LEU A 81 -2.05 -20.56 -9.34
C LEU A 81 -3.50 -20.08 -9.21
N ALA A 82 -4.20 -20.51 -8.15
CA ALA A 82 -5.58 -20.15 -7.88
C ALA A 82 -5.76 -18.68 -7.45
N GLU A 83 -4.70 -18.03 -6.96
CA GLU A 83 -4.70 -16.63 -6.49
C GLU A 83 -4.15 -15.68 -7.56
N GLY A 84 -3.36 -16.18 -8.52
CA GLY A 84 -2.85 -15.34 -9.59
C GLY A 84 -3.90 -15.01 -10.65
N ALA A 85 -3.55 -14.12 -11.57
CA ALA A 85 -4.52 -13.51 -12.49
C ALA A 85 -5.36 -14.56 -13.24
N GLU A 86 -6.69 -14.42 -13.12
CA GLU A 86 -7.70 -15.33 -13.66
C GLU A 86 -7.56 -16.81 -13.22
N GLY A 87 -6.77 -17.10 -12.18
CA GLY A 87 -6.45 -18.46 -11.77
C GLY A 87 -5.53 -19.21 -12.76
N LYS A 88 -4.80 -18.50 -13.64
CA LYS A 88 -4.08 -19.09 -14.79
C LYS A 88 -2.57 -18.88 -14.77
N ILE A 89 -2.08 -17.91 -13.99
CA ILE A 89 -0.65 -17.59 -13.92
C ILE A 89 -0.22 -17.47 -12.46
N ASN A 90 1.04 -17.80 -12.16
CA ASN A 90 1.58 -17.64 -10.80
C ASN A 90 2.32 -16.31 -10.61
N GLY A 91 2.66 -15.61 -11.71
CA GLY A 91 3.38 -14.35 -11.65
C GLY A 91 2.46 -13.21 -11.26
N ASN A 92 2.90 -12.37 -10.32
CA ASN A 92 2.08 -11.35 -9.71
C ASN A 92 2.75 -9.97 -9.70
N VAL A 93 3.05 -9.49 -10.91
CA VAL A 93 3.64 -8.16 -11.13
C VAL A 93 2.60 -7.06 -10.91
N LEU A 94 1.32 -7.33 -11.19
CA LEU A 94 0.20 -6.44 -10.90
C LEU A 94 -0.71 -7.14 -9.89
N ALA A 95 -0.55 -6.80 -8.61
CA ALA A 95 -1.37 -7.38 -7.55
C ALA A 95 -2.78 -6.79 -7.57
N GLY A 96 -3.77 -7.66 -7.49
CA GLY A 96 -5.18 -7.30 -7.42
C GLY A 96 -6.00 -8.48 -6.94
N ASP A 97 -7.23 -8.21 -6.52
CA ASP A 97 -8.15 -9.26 -6.10
C ASP A 97 -8.63 -10.13 -7.28
N VAL A 98 -9.58 -11.02 -7.01
CA VAL A 98 -10.17 -11.93 -8.01
C VAL A 98 -10.80 -11.20 -9.20
N ASP A 99 -11.15 -9.93 -9.04
CA ASP A 99 -11.73 -9.07 -10.08
C ASP A 99 -10.68 -8.13 -10.71
N SER A 100 -9.38 -8.34 -10.40
CA SER A 100 -8.26 -7.49 -10.80
C SER A 100 -8.36 -6.05 -10.31
N VAL A 101 -9.03 -5.83 -9.18
CA VAL A 101 -9.10 -4.55 -8.49
C VAL A 101 -7.93 -4.45 -7.52
N ALA A 102 -7.22 -3.32 -7.54
CA ALA A 102 -6.10 -3.09 -6.64
C ALA A 102 -6.56 -3.06 -5.18
N PHE A 103 -5.79 -3.70 -4.29
CA PHE A 103 -6.05 -3.68 -2.85
C PHE A 103 -5.96 -2.25 -2.29
N ASP A 104 -6.97 -1.84 -1.55
CA ASP A 104 -7.03 -0.52 -0.93
C ASP A 104 -6.39 -0.51 0.45
N ARG A 105 -5.94 0.68 0.86
CA ARG A 105 -5.49 0.94 2.23
C ARG A 105 -6.07 2.24 2.76
N THR A 106 -6.53 2.21 4.00
CA THR A 106 -6.87 3.43 4.74
C THR A 106 -5.61 4.21 5.08
N ALA A 107 -5.78 5.50 5.39
CA ALA A 107 -4.66 6.33 5.79
C ALA A 107 -3.99 5.81 7.07
N GLU A 108 -4.76 5.27 8.01
CA GLU A 108 -4.25 4.69 9.25
C GLU A 108 -3.39 3.45 8.98
N GLU A 109 -3.83 2.57 8.07
CA GLU A 109 -3.04 1.41 7.66
C GLU A 109 -1.69 1.84 7.09
N ILE A 110 -1.70 2.81 6.16
CA ILE A 110 -0.47 3.37 5.57
C ILE A 110 0.41 3.97 6.67
N LEU A 111 -0.15 4.75 7.59
CA LEU A 111 0.61 5.37 8.69
C LEU A 111 1.27 4.33 9.60
N ARG A 112 0.54 3.28 10.00
CA ARG A 112 1.11 2.17 10.79
C ARG A 112 2.29 1.50 10.09
N ILE A 113 2.18 1.29 8.78
CA ILE A 113 3.22 0.70 7.94
C ILE A 113 4.44 1.62 7.85
N VAL A 114 4.25 2.88 7.44
CA VAL A 114 5.39 3.79 7.19
C VAL A 114 6.06 4.26 8.48
N TYR A 115 5.35 4.25 9.60
CA TYR A 115 5.95 4.45 10.92
C TYR A 115 6.65 3.20 11.43
N GLY A 116 6.35 2.02 10.89
CA GLY A 116 6.98 0.75 11.31
C GLY A 116 6.62 0.30 12.73
N SER A 117 5.71 1.01 13.40
CA SER A 117 5.32 0.79 14.79
C SER A 117 4.07 -0.09 14.94
N GLY A 118 3.29 -0.23 13.86
CA GLY A 118 1.95 -0.83 13.93
C GLY A 118 0.94 0.08 14.61
N ASP A 119 1.27 1.36 14.84
CA ASP A 119 0.39 2.32 15.52
C ASP A 119 0.45 3.67 14.79
N GLU A 120 -0.66 4.10 14.19
CA GLU A 120 -0.76 5.34 13.42
C GLU A 120 -0.52 6.60 14.27
N LYS A 121 -0.48 6.46 15.59
CA LYS A 121 -0.22 7.54 16.55
C LYS A 121 1.22 7.59 17.04
N LYS A 122 2.04 6.60 16.66
CA LYS A 122 3.45 6.50 17.09
C LYS A 122 4.40 6.58 15.89
N PRO A 123 4.83 7.81 15.50
CA PRO A 123 5.84 8.00 14.49
C PRO A 123 7.15 7.30 14.82
N SER A 124 7.74 6.67 13.81
CA SER A 124 9.06 6.02 13.84
C SER A 124 9.44 5.70 12.38
N GLY A 125 10.36 4.75 12.17
CA GLY A 125 10.63 4.16 10.86
C GLY A 125 11.00 5.19 9.79
N PHE A 126 10.27 5.20 8.68
CA PHE A 126 10.52 6.09 7.55
C PHE A 126 10.19 7.55 7.86
N TYR A 127 9.30 7.80 8.83
CA TYR A 127 8.92 9.14 9.26
C TYR A 127 9.06 9.28 10.78
N PRO A 128 10.28 9.40 11.33
CA PRO A 128 10.53 9.46 12.77
C PRO A 128 9.83 10.62 13.49
N LYS A 129 9.51 11.69 12.76
CA LYS A 129 8.82 12.89 13.27
C LYS A 129 7.34 12.96 12.85
N GLY A 130 6.84 11.93 12.18
CA GLY A 130 5.49 11.87 11.64
C GLY A 130 5.35 12.55 10.28
N GLY A 131 4.26 12.23 9.58
CA GLY A 131 3.93 12.88 8.32
C GLY A 131 3.47 14.33 8.51
N ASN A 132 3.86 15.23 7.61
CA ASN A 132 3.53 16.66 7.69
C ASN A 132 2.18 17.01 6.99
N GLY A 133 1.31 16.01 6.78
CA GLY A 133 -0.01 16.17 6.19
C GLY A 133 -1.10 16.43 7.23
N ARG A 134 -2.26 16.96 6.81
CA ARG A 134 -3.42 17.15 7.70
C ARG A 134 -3.85 15.83 8.35
N ILE A 135 -3.91 14.75 7.56
CA ILE A 135 -4.31 13.41 8.02
C ILE A 135 -3.29 12.86 9.03
N ALA A 136 -2.00 12.79 8.66
CA ALA A 136 -0.97 12.29 9.57
C ALA A 136 -0.95 13.04 10.91
N ARG A 137 -1.04 14.38 10.89
CA ARG A 137 -1.07 15.19 12.12
C ARG A 137 -2.32 14.97 12.98
N SER A 138 -3.47 14.64 12.40
CA SER A 138 -4.69 14.39 13.19
C SER A 138 -4.61 13.14 14.07
N HIS A 139 -3.66 12.24 13.82
CA HIS A 139 -3.41 11.06 14.67
C HIS A 139 -2.36 11.29 15.76
N LEU A 140 -1.65 12.42 15.76
CA LEU A 140 -0.54 12.72 16.70
C LEU A 140 -0.93 13.62 17.87
N LEU A 141 -2.21 14.02 17.94
CA LEU A 141 -2.77 14.91 18.96
C LEU A 141 -3.50 14.12 20.04
#